data_AF-A0A7G8H3R0-F1
#
_entry.id   AF-A0A7G8H3R0-F1
#
_cell.length_a   1.000
_cell.length_b   1.000
_cell.length_c   1.000
_cell.angle_alpha   90.00
_cell.angle_beta   90.00
_cell.angle_gamma   90.00
#
_symmetry.space_group_name_H-M   'P 1'
#
loop_
_entity.id
_entity.type
_entity.pdbx_description
1 polymer ?
#
loop_
_entity_poly.entity_id
_entity_poly.type
_entity_poly.pdbx_seq_one_letter_code
_entity_poly.pdbx_strand_id
1 'polypeptide(L)' 'MMSGQGSLMTDLREFLGRLDDDPLLRASANLRTMSRVREQLERIPEMAWMGDPVEVRLADLLVLMNQLMTRMR' A
#
# COMPACT_ATOMS: atom_id res chain seq x y z
N MET A 1 -17.86 6.14 20.87
CA MET A 1 -17.26 5.04 20.07
C MET A 1 -16.00 5.51 19.32
N MET A 2 -14.98 6.04 20.03
CA MET A 2 -13.76 6.62 19.41
C MET A 2 -12.46 5.87 19.72
N SER A 3 -12.52 4.71 20.39
CA SER A 3 -11.31 3.96 20.77
C SER A 3 -10.67 3.16 19.63
N GLY A 4 -11.40 2.84 18.56
CA GLY A 4 -10.91 2.00 17.46
C GLY A 4 -9.96 2.71 16.49
N GLN A 5 -10.17 4.01 16.24
CA GLN A 5 -9.38 4.77 15.27
C GLN A 5 -7.94 5.05 15.74
N GLY A 6 -7.76 5.28 17.04
CA GLY A 6 -6.43 5.50 17.63
C GLY A 6 -5.56 4.25 17.60
N SER A 7 -6.14 3.07 17.88
CA SER A 7 -5.44 1.78 17.78
C SER A 7 -4.96 1.51 16.35
N LEU A 8 -5.85 1.70 15.37
CA LEU A 8 -5.57 1.45 13.96
C LEU A 8 -4.40 2.29 13.42
N MET A 9 -4.29 3.56 13.85
CA MET A 9 -3.18 4.42 13.45
C MET A 9 -1.86 4.02 14.11
N THR A 10 -1.90 3.57 15.37
CA THR A 10 -0.72 3.05 16.07
C THR A 10 -0.22 1.77 15.40
N ASP A 11 -1.12 0.83 15.12
CA ASP A 11 -0.78 -0.47 14.48
C ASP A 11 -0.16 -0.26 13.09
N LEU A 12 -0.72 0.69 12.33
CA LEU A 12 -0.22 1.03 11.00
C LEU A 12 1.18 1.66 11.06
N ARG A 13 1.42 2.55 12.03
CA ARG A 13 2.73 3.17 12.23
C ARG A 13 3.78 2.14 12.66
N GLU A 14 3.42 1.22 13.54
CA GLU A 14 4.31 0.13 13.97
C GLU A 14 4.65 -0.79 12.80
N PHE A 15 3.66 -1.16 11.99
CA PHE A 15 3.86 -1.96 10.79
C PHE A 15 4.82 -1.28 9.80
N LEU A 16 4.65 0.02 9.55
CA LEU A 16 5.54 0.78 8.66
C LEU A 16 6.98 0.85 9.20
N GLY A 17 7.15 1.05 10.51
CA GLY A 17 8.48 1.01 11.15
C GLY A 17 9.17 -0.34 10.94
N ARG A 18 8.45 -1.44 11.16
CA ARG A 18 8.99 -2.80 10.92
C ARG A 18 9.36 -3.06 9.46
N LEU A 19 8.67 -2.41 8.53
CA LEU A 19 8.92 -2.52 7.09
C LEU A 19 10.28 -1.90 6.69
N ASP A 20 10.71 -0.86 7.40
CA ASP A 20 12.01 -0.23 7.21
C ASP A 20 13.16 -1.05 7.82
N ASP A 21 12.89 -1.80 8.88
CA ASP A 21 13.91 -2.59 9.59
C ASP A 21 14.06 -4.02 9.05
N ASP A 22 13.04 -4.57 8.39
CA ASP A 22 13.03 -5.95 7.89
C ASP A 22 12.96 -6.02 6.35
N PRO A 23 14.07 -6.38 5.67
CA PRO A 23 14.11 -6.51 4.21
C PRO A 23 13.17 -7.57 3.64
N LEU A 24 12.93 -8.68 4.35
CA LEU A 24 12.04 -9.76 3.91
C LEU A 24 10.58 -9.33 4.03
N LEU A 25 10.22 -8.67 5.13
CA LEU A 25 8.89 -8.09 5.31
C LEU A 25 8.60 -7.05 4.24
N ARG A 26 9.59 -6.21 3.90
CA ARG A 26 9.48 -5.24 2.81
C ARG A 26 9.26 -5.89 1.47
N ALA A 27 10.06 -6.89 1.11
CA ALA A 27 9.92 -7.60 -0.17
C ALA A 27 8.53 -8.25 -0.29
N SER A 28 8.05 -8.90 0.76
CA SER A 28 6.73 -9.55 0.76
C SER A 28 5.58 -8.54 0.68
N ALA A 29 5.65 -7.42 1.42
CA ALA A 29 4.67 -6.34 1.35
C ALA A 29 4.62 -5.74 -0.06
N ASN A 30 5.77 -5.52 -0.69
CA ASN A 30 5.86 -4.98 -2.05
C ASN A 30 5.25 -5.93 -3.08
N LEU A 31 5.60 -7.23 -3.04
CA LEU A 31 5.04 -8.24 -3.95
C LEU A 31 3.51 -8.30 -3.81
N ARG A 32 3.01 -8.27 -2.57
CA ARG A 32 1.58 -8.29 -2.29
C ARG A 32 0.87 -7.05 -2.84
N THR A 33 1.47 -5.87 -2.66
CA THR A 33 0.92 -4.61 -3.18
C THR A 33 0.94 -4.59 -4.71
N MET A 34 2.04 -5.03 -5.35
CA MET A 34 2.13 -5.12 -6.81
C MET A 34 1.10 -6.10 -7.41
N SER A 35 0.91 -7.29 -6.81
CA SER A 35 -0.12 -8.24 -7.27
C SER A 35 -1.52 -7.64 -7.21
N ARG A 36 -1.86 -6.91 -6.13
CA ARG A 36 -3.19 -6.28 -6.04
C ARG A 36 -3.38 -5.15 -7.04
N VAL A 37 -2.36 -4.29 -7.22
CA VAL A 37 -2.43 -3.23 -8.23
C VAL A 37 -2.63 -3.85 -9.60
N ARG A 38 -1.88 -4.91 -9.93
CA ARG A 38 -2.08 -5.67 -11.17
C ARG A 38 -3.50 -6.22 -11.29
N GLU A 39 -4.04 -6.88 -10.27
CA GLU A 39 -5.42 -7.38 -10.27
C GLU A 39 -6.45 -6.27 -10.50
N GLN A 40 -6.23 -5.07 -9.94
CA GLN A 40 -7.13 -3.95 -10.20
C GLN A 40 -7.00 -3.44 -11.64
N LEU A 41 -5.78 -3.32 -12.16
CA LEU A 41 -5.53 -2.90 -13.54
C LEU A 41 -6.11 -3.91 -14.55
N GLU A 42 -6.03 -5.21 -14.29
CA GLU A 42 -6.62 -6.26 -15.13
C GLU A 42 -8.15 -6.19 -15.19
N ARG A 43 -8.79 -5.59 -14.19
CA ARG A 43 -10.26 -5.38 -14.16
C ARG A 43 -10.69 -4.13 -14.92
N ILE A 44 -9.76 -3.25 -15.26
CA ILE A 44 -10.04 -2.05 -16.04
C ILE A 44 -10.31 -2.50 -17.48
N PRO A 45 -11.51 -2.23 -18.02
CA PRO A 45 -11.79 -2.52 -19.42
C PRO A 45 -10.78 -1.81 -20.34
N GLU A 46 -10.41 -2.42 -21.46
CA GLU A 46 -9.47 -1.79 -22.41
C GLU A 46 -9.97 -0.42 -22.94
N MET A 47 -11.28 -0.17 -22.89
CA MET A 47 -11.92 1.10 -23.26
C MET A 47 -12.07 2.08 -22.10
N ALA A 48 -11.56 1.76 -20.92
CA ALA A 48 -11.65 2.63 -19.76
C ALA A 48 -10.95 3.97 -20.03
N TRP A 49 -11.59 5.04 -19.58
CA TRP A 49 -11.05 6.38 -19.74
C TRP A 49 -10.22 6.74 -18.51
N MET A 50 -9.40 7.78 -18.65
CA MET A 50 -8.52 8.27 -17.57
C MET A 50 -9.26 8.65 -16.27
N GLY A 51 -10.60 8.72 -16.31
CA GLY A 51 -11.47 9.00 -15.17
C GLY A 51 -11.97 7.77 -14.40
N ASP A 52 -11.67 6.54 -14.84
CA ASP A 52 -12.11 5.33 -14.14
C ASP A 52 -11.20 5.05 -12.93
N PRO A 53 -11.72 5.11 -11.70
CA PRO A 53 -10.90 5.05 -10.50
C PRO A 53 -10.38 3.63 -10.23
N VAL A 54 -9.08 3.51 -9.97
CA VAL A 54 -8.47 2.29 -9.44
C VAL A 54 -8.64 2.27 -7.93
N GLU A 55 -9.37 1.29 -7.41
CA GLU A 55 -9.55 1.15 -5.96
C GLU A 55 -8.27 0.59 -5.30
N VAL A 56 -7.48 1.48 -4.71
CA VAL A 56 -6.26 1.11 -3.97
C VAL A 56 -6.53 1.19 -2.47
N ARG A 57 -6.08 0.19 -1.69
CA ARG A 57 -6.19 0.26 -0.23
C ARG A 57 -5.13 1.19 0.35
N LEU A 58 -5.47 1.89 1.42
CA LEU A 58 -4.55 2.80 2.13
C LEU A 58 -3.20 2.14 2.49
N ALA A 59 -3.23 0.89 2.95
CA ALA A 59 -2.00 0.16 3.28
C ALA A 59 -1.08 -0.06 2.07
N ASP A 60 -1.66 -0.36 0.90
CA ASP A 60 -0.89 -0.54 -0.34
C ASP A 60 -0.26 0.79 -0.79
N LEU A 61 -1.01 1.89 -0.65
CA LEU A 61 -0.55 3.24 -0.97
C LEU A 61 0.61 3.67 -0.05
N LEU A 62 0.54 3.35 1.24
CA LEU A 62 1.59 3.64 2.21
C LEU A 62 2.86 2.82 1.97
N VAL A 63 2.74 1.55 1.55
CA VAL A 63 3.88 0.72 1.15
C VAL A 63 4.59 1.34 -0.06
N LEU A 64 3.84 1.75 -1.09
CA LEU A 64 4.39 2.40 -2.30
C LEU A 64 5.05 3.75 -1.98
N MET A 65 4.42 4.57 -1.14
CA MET A 65 4.99 5.85 -0.70
C MET A 65 6.28 5.63 0.10
N ASN A 66 6.33 4.63 0.98
CA ASN A 66 7.52 4.33 1.75
C ASN A 66 8.69 3.89 0.86
N GLN A 67 8.41 3.09 -0.18
CA GLN A 67 9.40 2.73 -1.19
C GLN A 67 9.92 3.95 -1.97
N LEU A 68 9.03 4.85 -2.39
CA LEU A 68 9.40 6.07 -3.12
C LEU A 68 10.33 6.94 -2.26
N MET A 69 9.94 7.18 -1.01
CA MET A 69 10.71 7.99 -0.06
C MET A 69 12.07 7.35 0.26
N THR A 70 12.13 6.02 0.35
CA THR A 70 13.40 5.29 0.55
C THR A 70 14.35 5.46 -0.63
N ARG A 71 13.85 5.52 -1.87
CA ARG A 71 14.68 5.71 -3.07
C ARG A 71 15.12 7.16 -3.30
N MET A 72 14.45 8.12 -2.67
CA MET A 72 14.79 9.55 -2.74
C MET A 72 15.79 9.98 -1.66
N ARG A 73 16.11 9.11 -0.71
CA ARG A 73 17.18 9.28 0.28
C ARG A 73 18.48 8.66 -0.23
#